data_AF-A0A7C2JYJ8-F1
#
_entry.id   AF-A0A7C2JYJ8-F1
#
_cell.length_a   1.000
_cell.length_b   1.000
_cell.length_c   1.000
_cell.angle_alpha   90.00
_cell.angle_beta   90.00
_cell.angle_gamma   90.00
#
_symmetry.space_group_name_H-M   'P 1'
#
loop_
_entity.id
_entity.type
_entity.pdbx_description
1 polymer ?
#
loop_
_entity_poly.entity_id
_entity_poly.type
_entity_poly.pdbx_seq_one_letter_code
_entity_poly.pdbx_strand_id
1 'polypeptide(L)'
;MGRTLNLLTEGLFPFVQQELQSAFHGDWENVARASFRNDRIAAVMVKLRPADWDAHALLTVMWDQWNAVFRQKLGLFERSLVSELREFRNRWAHQAIFESDDTYRVVDSAQRLLAAVRARETLVHDLERIKLDVLREKLDRQVDDDLRWARASRQRMVEILLYTISGVAILMTTLLAMVPRNPLAGYLLMAFTMLTFGYLVFQRSRAPLVIHGVHECSTCRKIIYSEVCPYCAAPPASSSMIQGSSGLRFPPFHDREPTQQPV
;
A
#
# COMPACT_ATOMS: atom_id res chain seq x y z
N MET A 1 1.76 -7.64 -9.57
CA MET A 1 1.10 -8.95 -9.65
C MET A 1 1.05 -9.51 -11.08
N GLY A 2 0.33 -8.89 -12.03
CA GLY A 2 0.20 -9.44 -13.39
C GLY A 2 1.54 -9.73 -14.09
N ARG A 3 2.52 -8.82 -13.99
CA ARG A 3 3.87 -9.04 -14.53
C ARG A 3 4.57 -10.27 -13.93
N THR A 4 4.47 -10.46 -12.62
CA THR A 4 5.04 -11.62 -11.90
C THR A 4 4.44 -12.92 -12.41
N LEU A 5 3.11 -12.97 -12.60
CA LEU A 5 2.42 -14.15 -13.11
C LEU A 5 2.82 -14.45 -14.57
N ASN A 6 3.01 -13.43 -15.40
CA ASN A 6 3.48 -13.63 -16.78
C ASN A 6 4.90 -14.19 -16.83
N LEU A 7 5.83 -13.65 -16.02
CA LEU A 7 7.19 -14.18 -15.91
C LEU A 7 7.20 -15.62 -15.39
N LEU A 8 6.33 -15.91 -14.42
CA LEU A 8 6.13 -17.27 -13.91
C LEU A 8 5.64 -18.20 -15.03
N THR A 9 4.63 -17.81 -15.79
CA THR A 9 4.14 -18.58 -16.95
C THR A 9 5.24 -18.85 -17.95
N GLU A 10 5.98 -17.81 -18.36
CA GLU A 10 7.05 -17.90 -19.35
C GLU A 10 8.20 -18.80 -18.89
N GLY A 11 8.54 -18.78 -17.60
CA GLY A 11 9.60 -19.61 -17.03
C GLY A 11 9.19 -21.05 -16.75
N LEU A 12 7.93 -21.27 -16.39
CA LEU A 12 7.42 -22.57 -15.95
C LEU A 12 6.95 -23.44 -17.12
N PHE A 13 6.42 -22.82 -18.18
CA PHE A 13 5.87 -23.54 -19.33
C PHE A 13 6.85 -24.55 -19.96
N PRO A 14 8.10 -24.19 -20.31
CA PRO A 14 9.01 -25.12 -20.98
C PRO A 14 9.33 -26.35 -20.11
N PHE A 15 9.51 -26.14 -18.80
CA PHE A 15 9.76 -27.22 -17.86
C PHE A 15 8.55 -28.15 -17.77
N VAL A 16 7.34 -27.61 -17.54
CA VAL A 16 6.11 -28.40 -17.42
C VAL A 16 5.87 -29.22 -18.69
N GLN A 17 6.03 -28.61 -19.86
CA GLN A 17 5.89 -29.31 -21.13
C GLN A 17 6.89 -30.45 -21.27
N GLN A 18 8.18 -30.19 -21.02
CA GLN A 18 9.23 -31.21 -21.17
C GLN A 18 9.02 -32.39 -20.22
N GLU A 19 8.66 -32.14 -18.96
CA GLU A 19 8.43 -33.20 -17.99
C GLU A 19 7.21 -34.06 -18.32
N LEU A 20 6.11 -33.44 -18.75
CA LEU A 20 4.92 -34.16 -19.18
C LEU A 20 5.16 -34.96 -20.46
N GLN A 21 5.88 -34.40 -21.44
CA GLN A 21 6.28 -35.10 -22.66
C GLN A 21 7.22 -36.27 -22.36
N SER A 22 8.11 -36.13 -21.38
CA SER A 22 9.00 -37.22 -20.97
C SER A 22 8.24 -38.37 -20.30
N ALA A 23 7.16 -38.06 -19.56
CA ALA A 23 6.39 -39.07 -18.82
C ALA A 23 5.28 -39.72 -19.66
N PHE A 24 4.62 -38.96 -20.53
CA PHE A 24 3.41 -39.38 -21.26
C PHE A 24 3.55 -39.33 -22.79
N HIS A 25 4.72 -38.96 -23.30
CA HIS A 25 5.04 -38.91 -24.72
C HIS A 25 4.01 -38.09 -25.53
N GLY A 26 3.30 -38.70 -26.48
CA GLY A 26 2.33 -38.03 -27.34
C GLY A 26 1.00 -37.70 -26.66
N ASP A 27 0.69 -38.31 -25.51
CA ASP A 27 -0.60 -38.15 -24.82
C ASP A 27 -0.56 -37.06 -23.72
N TRP A 28 0.58 -36.40 -23.55
CA TRP A 28 0.82 -35.43 -22.49
C TRP A 28 -0.21 -34.29 -22.46
N GLU A 29 -0.70 -33.85 -23.62
CA GLU A 29 -1.72 -32.80 -23.70
C GLU A 29 -3.06 -33.25 -23.13
N ASN A 30 -3.47 -34.49 -23.39
CA ASN A 30 -4.73 -35.02 -22.89
C ASN A 30 -4.68 -35.22 -21.37
N VAL A 31 -3.54 -35.70 -20.86
CA VAL A 31 -3.29 -35.82 -19.43
C VAL A 31 -3.36 -34.45 -18.75
N ALA A 32 -2.69 -33.44 -19.31
CA ALA A 32 -2.72 -32.10 -18.74
C ALA A 32 -4.10 -31.44 -18.84
N ARG A 33 -4.86 -31.67 -19.93
CA ARG A 33 -6.27 -31.24 -20.02
C ARG A 33 -7.16 -31.96 -19.00
N ALA A 34 -6.86 -33.22 -18.67
CA ALA A 34 -7.61 -33.99 -17.68
C ALA A 34 -7.50 -33.38 -16.27
N SER A 35 -6.40 -32.70 -15.95
CA SER A 35 -6.21 -31.98 -14.68
C SER A 35 -7.26 -30.89 -14.41
N PHE A 36 -8.00 -30.45 -15.44
CA PHE A 36 -9.03 -29.43 -15.30
C PHE A 36 -10.45 -29.98 -15.20
N ARG A 37 -10.69 -31.31 -15.27
CA ARG A 37 -12.05 -31.88 -15.42
C ARG A 37 -13.06 -31.47 -14.33
N ASN A 38 -12.59 -31.15 -13.12
CA ASN A 38 -13.43 -30.70 -12.01
C ASN A 38 -13.38 -29.19 -11.75
N ASP A 39 -12.66 -28.44 -12.59
CA ASP A 39 -12.48 -27.00 -12.40
C ASP A 39 -13.59 -26.22 -13.12
N ARG A 40 -14.04 -25.09 -12.55
CA ARG A 40 -15.08 -24.24 -13.16
C ARG A 40 -14.64 -23.66 -14.51
N ILE A 41 -13.33 -23.60 -14.73
CA ILE A 41 -12.70 -23.15 -15.97
C ILE A 41 -12.38 -24.29 -16.95
N ALA A 42 -12.75 -25.54 -16.64
CA ALA A 42 -12.47 -26.72 -17.49
C ALA A 42 -12.84 -26.47 -18.95
N ALA A 43 -14.03 -25.90 -19.20
CA ALA A 43 -14.54 -25.66 -20.55
C ALA A 43 -13.70 -24.65 -21.35
N VAL A 44 -13.06 -23.69 -20.68
CA VAL A 44 -12.16 -22.71 -21.30
C VAL A 44 -10.78 -23.34 -21.52
N MET A 45 -10.26 -24.03 -20.50
CA MET A 45 -8.94 -24.66 -20.52
C MET A 45 -8.83 -25.79 -21.55
N VAL A 46 -9.90 -26.57 -21.72
CA VAL A 46 -9.98 -27.64 -22.74
C VAL A 46 -9.90 -27.09 -24.15
N LYS A 47 -10.17 -25.80 -24.39
CA LYS A 47 -10.07 -25.18 -25.72
C LYS A 47 -8.76 -24.43 -25.96
N LEU A 48 -8.04 -24.06 -24.90
CA LEU A 48 -6.75 -23.38 -25.03
C LEU A 48 -5.69 -24.33 -25.60
N ARG A 49 -4.82 -23.81 -26.47
CA ARG A 49 -3.61 -24.51 -26.87
C ARG A 49 -2.61 -24.44 -25.71
N PRO A 50 -1.73 -25.44 -25.53
CA PRO A 50 -0.73 -25.42 -24.48
C PRO A 50 0.09 -24.12 -24.44
N ALA A 51 0.48 -23.59 -25.62
CA ALA A 51 1.22 -22.33 -25.72
C ALA A 51 0.50 -21.09 -25.16
N ASP A 52 -0.83 -21.16 -25.01
CA ASP A 52 -1.67 -20.06 -24.51
C ASP A 52 -1.99 -20.21 -23.01
N TRP A 53 -1.40 -21.18 -22.31
CA TRP A 53 -1.68 -21.45 -20.90
C TRP A 53 -1.18 -20.36 -19.98
N ASP A 54 -2.03 -19.96 -19.02
CA ASP A 54 -1.70 -18.96 -18.00
C ASP A 54 -1.01 -19.60 -16.77
N ALA A 55 -0.60 -18.76 -15.80
CA ALA A 55 0.06 -19.24 -14.58
C ALA A 55 -0.81 -20.24 -13.81
N HIS A 56 -2.11 -20.05 -13.81
CA HIS A 56 -3.03 -20.91 -13.07
C HIS A 56 -3.21 -22.28 -13.70
N ALA A 57 -3.26 -22.32 -15.03
CA ALA A 57 -3.21 -23.55 -15.79
C ALA A 57 -2.01 -24.41 -15.40
N LEU A 58 -0.82 -23.81 -15.49
CA LEU A 58 0.45 -24.49 -15.25
C LEU A 58 0.55 -24.98 -13.81
N LEU A 59 0.24 -24.11 -12.85
CA LEU A 59 0.28 -24.49 -11.44
C LEU A 59 -0.75 -25.59 -11.10
N THR A 60 -1.91 -25.61 -11.75
CA THR A 60 -2.93 -26.65 -11.55
C THR A 60 -2.48 -27.99 -12.12
N VAL A 61 -1.91 -28.00 -13.33
CA VAL A 61 -1.32 -29.23 -13.92
C VAL A 61 -0.18 -29.74 -13.05
N MET A 62 0.71 -28.85 -12.58
CA MET A 62 1.79 -29.23 -11.67
C MET A 62 1.28 -29.85 -10.38
N TRP A 63 0.21 -29.30 -9.82
CA TRP A 63 -0.39 -29.83 -8.60
C TRP A 63 -1.00 -31.22 -8.80
N ASP A 64 -1.80 -31.38 -9.85
CA ASP A 64 -2.52 -32.62 -10.15
C ASP A 64 -1.56 -33.75 -10.53
N GLN A 65 -0.57 -33.45 -11.39
CA GLN A 65 0.44 -34.41 -11.85
C GLN A 65 1.68 -34.45 -10.96
N TRP A 66 1.60 -33.93 -9.72
CA TRP A 66 2.75 -33.84 -8.82
C TRP A 66 3.39 -35.20 -8.56
N ASN A 67 2.59 -36.19 -8.13
CA ASN A 67 3.11 -37.51 -7.76
C ASN A 67 3.55 -38.33 -8.98
N ALA A 68 2.89 -38.14 -10.13
CA ALA A 68 3.18 -38.88 -11.34
C ALA A 68 4.48 -38.39 -12.01
N VAL A 69 4.69 -37.08 -12.04
CA VAL A 69 5.73 -36.43 -12.85
C VAL A 69 6.71 -35.64 -12.00
N PHE A 70 6.22 -34.59 -11.32
CA PHE A 70 7.10 -33.55 -10.76
C PHE A 70 7.87 -33.99 -9.50
N ARG A 71 7.35 -34.94 -8.73
CA ARG A 71 7.99 -35.48 -7.51
C ARG A 71 9.36 -36.12 -7.79
N GLN A 72 9.64 -36.52 -9.03
CA GLN A 72 10.93 -37.11 -9.40
C GLN A 72 12.06 -36.07 -9.44
N LYS A 73 11.72 -34.79 -9.70
CA LYS A 73 12.70 -33.69 -9.86
C LYS A 73 12.56 -32.58 -8.83
N LEU A 74 11.38 -32.42 -8.24
CA LEU A 74 11.05 -31.38 -7.27
C LEU A 74 10.65 -32.01 -5.93
N GLY A 75 10.98 -31.33 -4.82
CA GLY A 75 10.75 -31.79 -3.46
C GLY A 75 9.46 -31.26 -2.83
N LEU A 76 9.30 -31.54 -1.53
CA LEU A 76 8.14 -31.09 -0.75
C LEU A 76 8.07 -29.56 -0.64
N PHE A 77 9.22 -28.89 -0.65
CA PHE A 77 9.31 -27.44 -0.60
C PHE A 77 8.67 -26.80 -1.83
N GLU A 78 9.04 -27.25 -3.03
CA GLU A 78 8.50 -26.74 -4.29
C GLU A 78 7.00 -27.05 -4.41
N ARG A 79 6.55 -28.21 -3.91
CA ARG A 79 5.11 -28.52 -3.84
C ARG A 79 4.34 -27.47 -3.03
N SER A 80 4.93 -27.03 -1.93
CA SER A 80 4.35 -26.01 -1.06
C SER A 80 4.31 -24.65 -1.77
N LEU A 81 5.37 -24.29 -2.50
CA LEU A 81 5.39 -23.08 -3.34
C LEU A 81 4.31 -23.10 -4.43
N VAL A 82 4.11 -24.25 -5.10
CA VAL A 82 3.05 -24.39 -6.10
C VAL A 82 1.68 -24.16 -5.46
N SER A 83 1.41 -24.76 -4.30
CA SER A 83 0.14 -24.54 -3.57
C SER A 83 -0.06 -23.08 -3.20
N GLU A 84 0.99 -22.44 -2.66
CA GLU A 84 0.98 -21.04 -2.24
C GLU A 84 0.69 -20.11 -3.43
N LEU A 85 1.39 -20.29 -4.56
CA LEU A 85 1.18 -19.48 -5.77
C LEU A 85 -0.21 -19.68 -6.38
N ARG A 86 -0.78 -20.89 -6.30
CA ARG A 86 -2.17 -21.14 -6.73
C ARG A 86 -3.16 -20.33 -5.90
N GLU A 87 -2.99 -20.35 -4.58
CA GLU A 87 -3.86 -19.60 -3.66
C GLU A 87 -3.78 -18.09 -3.92
N PHE A 88 -2.56 -17.55 -4.07
CA PHE A 88 -2.39 -16.14 -4.38
C PHE A 88 -2.97 -15.74 -5.74
N ARG A 89 -2.80 -16.56 -6.78
CA ARG A 89 -3.47 -16.30 -8.07
C ARG A 89 -4.98 -16.32 -7.89
N ASN A 90 -5.52 -17.31 -7.18
CA ASN A 90 -6.96 -17.44 -6.94
C ASN A 90 -7.53 -16.19 -6.25
N ARG A 91 -6.88 -15.73 -5.18
CA ARG A 91 -7.21 -14.45 -4.51
C ARG A 91 -7.14 -13.26 -5.45
N TRP A 92 -6.12 -13.19 -6.30
CA TRP A 92 -5.96 -12.12 -7.29
C TRP A 92 -7.08 -12.10 -8.34
N ALA A 93 -7.52 -13.28 -8.79
CA ALA A 93 -8.67 -13.40 -9.71
C ALA A 93 -9.98 -12.96 -9.06
N HIS A 94 -10.10 -13.07 -7.73
CA HIS A 94 -11.23 -12.56 -6.95
C HIS A 94 -11.07 -11.10 -6.49
N GLN A 95 -10.12 -10.36 -7.06
CA GLN A 95 -9.87 -8.95 -6.74
C GLN A 95 -9.63 -8.68 -5.23
N ALA A 96 -9.05 -9.65 -4.53
CA ALA A 96 -8.69 -9.47 -3.13
C ALA A 96 -7.69 -8.32 -2.94
N ILE A 97 -7.69 -7.70 -1.76
CA ILE A 97 -6.70 -6.69 -1.38
C ILE A 97 -5.36 -7.39 -1.11
N PHE A 98 -4.28 -6.86 -1.68
CA PHE A 98 -2.92 -7.34 -1.45
C PHE A 98 -2.08 -6.26 -0.79
N GLU A 99 -1.46 -6.60 0.33
CA GLU A 99 -0.46 -5.74 0.96
C GLU A 99 0.91 -5.86 0.25
N SER A 100 1.82 -4.93 0.57
CA SER A 100 3.18 -4.96 0.04
C SER A 100 3.92 -6.26 0.43
N ASP A 101 3.68 -6.78 1.63
CA ASP A 101 4.32 -8.01 2.11
C ASP A 101 3.78 -9.27 1.41
N ASP A 102 2.47 -9.31 1.14
CA ASP A 102 1.87 -10.35 0.30
C ASP A 102 2.46 -10.32 -1.11
N THR A 103 2.58 -9.13 -1.70
CA THR A 103 3.15 -8.96 -3.04
C THR A 103 4.60 -9.43 -3.07
N TYR A 104 5.40 -9.05 -2.07
CA TYR A 104 6.78 -9.51 -1.92
C TYR A 104 6.84 -11.03 -1.80
N ARG A 105 5.99 -11.63 -0.95
CA ARG A 105 5.94 -13.07 -0.73
C ARG A 105 5.61 -13.83 -2.01
N VAL A 106 4.66 -13.37 -2.80
CA VAL A 106 4.34 -13.97 -4.10
C VAL A 106 5.54 -13.94 -5.04
N VAL A 107 6.21 -12.78 -5.15
CA VAL A 107 7.35 -12.61 -6.04
C VAL A 107 8.52 -13.52 -5.63
N ASP A 108 8.80 -13.61 -4.32
CA ASP A 108 9.83 -14.51 -3.79
C ASP A 108 9.50 -15.99 -4.04
N SER A 109 8.25 -16.40 -3.81
CA SER A 109 7.79 -17.76 -4.08
C SER A 109 7.88 -18.12 -5.57
N ALA A 110 7.52 -17.19 -6.47
CA ALA A 110 7.70 -17.36 -7.90
C ALA A 110 9.18 -17.48 -8.29
N GLN A 111 10.04 -16.63 -7.72
CA GLN A 111 11.49 -16.64 -7.98
C GLN A 111 12.11 -17.98 -7.55
N ARG A 112 11.77 -18.46 -6.35
CA ARG A 112 12.27 -19.75 -5.83
C ARG A 112 11.79 -20.94 -6.67
N LEU A 113 10.53 -20.93 -7.10
CA LEU A 113 10.01 -21.99 -7.97
C LEU A 113 10.72 -21.97 -9.33
N LEU A 114 10.90 -20.80 -9.95
CA LEU A 114 11.62 -20.68 -11.22
C LEU A 114 13.10 -21.10 -11.10
N ALA A 115 13.76 -20.78 -9.99
CA ALA A 115 15.11 -21.24 -9.72
C ALA A 115 15.17 -22.78 -9.57
N ALA A 116 14.20 -23.38 -8.86
CA ALA A 116 14.15 -24.83 -8.65
C ALA A 116 13.96 -25.62 -9.96
N VAL A 117 13.16 -25.09 -10.89
CA VAL A 117 12.96 -25.70 -12.21
C VAL A 117 14.06 -25.36 -13.23
N ARG A 118 15.10 -24.61 -12.80
CA ARG A 118 16.20 -24.13 -13.66
C ARG A 118 15.69 -23.37 -14.89
N ALA A 119 14.72 -22.48 -14.67
CA ALA A 119 14.25 -21.56 -15.71
C ALA A 119 15.37 -20.63 -16.18
N ARG A 120 15.15 -19.91 -17.28
CA ARG A 120 16.12 -18.94 -17.81
C ARG A 120 16.50 -17.92 -16.73
N GLU A 121 17.80 -17.75 -16.52
CA GLU A 121 18.38 -16.85 -15.51
C GLU A 121 17.83 -15.42 -15.62
N THR A 122 17.57 -14.96 -16.84
CA THR A 122 16.99 -13.63 -17.10
C THR A 122 15.63 -13.43 -16.43
N LEU A 123 14.79 -14.46 -16.38
CA LEU A 123 13.46 -14.40 -15.76
C LEU A 123 13.56 -14.36 -14.23
N VAL A 124 14.51 -15.11 -13.65
CA VAL A 124 14.79 -15.11 -12.21
C VAL A 124 15.30 -13.73 -11.78
N HIS A 125 16.20 -13.14 -12.57
CA HIS A 125 16.73 -11.81 -12.33
C HIS A 125 15.66 -10.70 -12.50
N ASP A 126 14.74 -10.84 -13.45
CA ASP A 126 13.62 -9.90 -13.58
C ASP A 126 12.64 -9.97 -12.39
N LEU A 127 12.42 -11.15 -11.81
CA LEU A 127 11.68 -11.28 -10.56
C LEU A 127 12.44 -10.67 -9.37
N GLU A 128 13.76 -10.83 -9.31
CA GLU A 128 14.59 -10.18 -8.29
C GLU A 128 14.48 -8.64 -8.36
N ARG A 129 14.49 -8.07 -9.57
CA ARG A 129 14.25 -6.63 -9.76
C ARG A 129 12.90 -6.20 -9.24
N ILE A 130 11.83 -6.93 -9.58
CA ILE A 130 10.48 -6.66 -9.07
C ILE A 130 10.46 -6.73 -7.54
N LYS A 131 11.16 -7.69 -6.93
CA LYS A 131 11.26 -7.84 -5.48
C LYS A 131 11.93 -6.62 -4.83
N LEU A 132 13.03 -6.14 -5.42
CA LEU A 132 13.72 -4.94 -4.96
C LEU A 132 12.85 -3.69 -5.12
N ASP A 133 12.08 -3.58 -6.20
CA ASP A 133 11.19 -2.45 -6.42
C ASP A 133 10.06 -2.41 -5.39
N VAL A 134 9.48 -3.56 -5.02
CA VAL A 134 8.47 -3.65 -3.94
C VAL A 134 9.07 -3.23 -2.59
N LEU A 135 10.30 -3.65 -2.29
CA LEU A 135 10.98 -3.27 -1.06
C LEU A 135 11.30 -1.78 -1.01
N ARG A 136 11.79 -1.21 -2.12
CA ARG A 136 12.07 0.22 -2.24
C ARG A 136 10.81 1.03 -1.99
N GLU A 137 9.72 0.68 -2.66
CA GLU A 137 8.45 1.38 -2.48
C GLU A 137 7.95 1.31 -1.03
N LYS A 138 8.09 0.15 -0.37
CA LYS A 138 7.73 0.01 1.05
C LYS A 138 8.61 0.88 1.94
N LEU A 139 9.92 0.87 1.72
CA LEU A 139 10.88 1.66 2.51
C LEU A 139 10.68 3.16 2.30
N ASP A 140 10.48 3.61 1.06
CA ASP A 140 10.25 5.01 0.72
C ASP A 140 9.01 5.53 1.45
N ARG A 141 7.93 4.75 1.49
CA ARG A 141 6.72 5.11 2.26
C ARG A 141 7.01 5.25 3.76
N GLN A 142 7.77 4.31 4.34
CA GLN A 142 8.14 4.36 5.76
C GLN A 142 9.01 5.58 6.09
N VAL A 143 10.03 5.83 5.27
CA VAL A 143 10.92 7.00 5.42
C VAL A 143 10.12 8.29 5.31
N ASP A 144 9.20 8.37 4.34
CA ASP A 144 8.35 9.54 4.16
C ASP A 144 7.42 9.78 5.36
N ASP A 145 6.81 8.72 5.92
CA ASP A 145 6.00 8.79 7.14
C ASP A 145 6.81 9.27 8.34
N ASP A 146 8.00 8.72 8.53
CA ASP A 146 8.92 9.10 9.61
C ASP A 146 9.38 10.55 9.47
N LEU A 147 9.71 10.99 8.24
CA LEU A 147 10.09 12.36 7.95
C LEU A 147 8.93 13.33 8.21
N ARG A 148 7.71 12.97 7.81
CA ARG A 148 6.51 13.77 8.10
C ARG A 148 6.29 13.88 9.61
N TRP A 149 6.40 12.77 10.34
CA TRP A 149 6.26 12.75 11.79
C TRP A 149 7.33 13.59 12.49
N ALA A 150 8.59 13.48 12.07
CA ALA A 150 9.70 14.25 12.61
C ALA A 150 9.53 15.76 12.36
N ARG A 151 9.11 16.15 11.15
CA ARG A 151 8.83 17.56 10.80
C ARG A 151 7.68 18.13 11.64
N ALA A 152 6.57 17.40 11.75
CA ALA A 152 5.42 17.83 12.54
C ALA A 152 5.78 17.97 14.04
N SER A 153 6.57 17.03 14.56
CA SER A 153 7.08 17.07 15.94
C SER A 153 8.01 18.26 16.17
N ARG A 154 8.91 18.55 15.22
CA ARG A 154 9.81 19.71 15.29
C ARG A 154 9.04 21.04 15.30
N GLN A 155 8.05 21.19 14.43
CA GLN A 155 7.22 22.40 14.38
C GLN A 155 6.48 22.62 15.70
N ARG A 156 5.88 21.57 16.26
CA ARG A 156 5.25 21.63 17.59
C ARG A 156 6.26 22.09 18.67
N MET A 157 7.48 21.52 18.68
CA MET A 157 8.51 21.90 19.65
C MET A 157 8.93 23.37 19.50
N VAL A 158 9.10 23.85 18.27
CA VAL A 158 9.47 25.25 17.99
C VAL A 158 8.40 26.23 18.50
N GLU A 159 7.12 25.94 18.26
CA GLU A 159 6.03 26.80 18.73
C GLU A 159 5.91 26.80 20.26
N ILE A 160 6.02 25.63 20.90
CA ILE A 160 6.01 25.54 22.37
C ILE A 160 7.18 26.36 22.94
N LEU A 161 8.38 26.20 22.39
CA LEU A 161 9.57 26.95 22.82
C LEU A 161 9.39 28.47 22.62
N LEU A 162 8.80 28.89 21.51
CA LEU A 162 8.53 30.31 21.25
C LEU A 162 7.56 30.90 22.28
N TYR A 163 6.48 30.18 22.61
CA TYR A 163 5.51 30.62 23.61
C TYR A 163 6.10 30.65 25.02
N THR A 164 6.93 29.68 25.39
CA THR A 164 7.58 29.67 26.72
C THR A 164 8.59 30.80 26.86
N ILE A 165 9.45 31.03 25.85
CA ILE A 165 10.42 32.14 25.87
C ILE A 165 9.69 33.49 25.95
N SER A 166 8.65 33.68 25.12
CA SER A 166 7.87 34.93 25.10
C SER A 166 7.17 35.18 26.44
N GLY A 167 6.54 34.14 27.01
CA GLY A 167 5.88 34.23 28.32
C GLY A 167 6.86 34.58 29.44
N VAL A 168 8.02 33.91 29.50
CA VAL A 168 9.06 34.20 30.51
C VAL A 168 9.60 35.62 30.38
N ALA A 169 9.87 36.09 29.16
CA ALA A 169 10.37 37.46 28.93
C ALA A 169 9.36 38.51 29.43
N ILE A 170 8.06 38.33 29.14
CA ILE A 170 7.01 39.27 29.57
C ILE A 170 6.81 39.21 31.10
N LEU A 171 6.88 38.03 31.71
CA LEU A 171 6.80 37.89 33.17
C LEU A 171 7.99 38.56 33.86
N MET A 172 9.20 38.37 33.36
CA MET A 172 10.41 38.98 33.92
C MET A 172 10.39 40.50 33.82
N THR A 173 9.98 41.04 32.67
CA THR A 173 9.85 42.50 32.49
C THR A 173 8.79 43.10 33.41
N THR A 174 7.63 42.43 33.56
CA THR A 174 6.56 42.88 34.46
C THR A 174 6.99 42.86 35.92
N LEU A 175 7.70 41.80 36.34
CA LEU A 175 8.24 41.65 37.69
C LEU A 175 9.24 42.76 38.04
N LEU A 176 10.16 43.08 37.13
CA LEU A 176 11.23 44.04 37.39
C LEU A 176 10.78 45.50 37.24
N ALA A 177 9.89 45.81 36.29
CA ALA A 177 9.53 47.19 35.97
C ALA A 177 8.23 47.68 36.62
N MET A 178 7.24 46.80 36.78
CA MET A 178 5.87 47.20 37.14
C MET A 178 5.55 46.94 38.61
N VAL A 179 5.95 45.79 39.15
CA VAL A 179 5.70 45.41 40.55
C VAL A 179 6.26 46.42 41.57
N PRO A 180 7.49 46.95 41.43
CA PRO A 180 8.03 47.93 42.39
C PRO A 180 7.30 49.28 42.35
N ARG A 181 6.66 49.61 41.22
CA ARG A 181 5.91 50.87 41.06
C ARG A 181 4.47 50.74 41.52
N ASN A 182 3.79 49.66 41.12
CA ASN A 182 2.39 49.37 41.41
C ASN A 182 2.18 47.85 41.53
N PRO A 183 2.24 47.27 42.74
CA PRO A 183 2.25 45.82 42.92
C PRO A 183 0.97 45.15 42.44
N LEU A 184 -0.20 45.74 42.72
CA LEU A 184 -1.49 45.16 42.36
C LEU A 184 -1.67 45.04 40.84
N ALA A 185 -1.31 46.08 40.09
CA ALA A 185 -1.36 46.06 38.62
C ALA A 185 -0.33 45.08 38.03
N GLY A 186 0.88 45.03 38.60
CA GLY A 186 1.93 44.08 38.17
C GLY A 186 1.51 42.62 38.34
N TYR A 187 0.94 42.27 39.50
CA TYR A 187 0.49 40.89 39.75
C TYR A 187 -0.70 40.47 38.86
N LEU A 188 -1.65 41.37 38.58
CA LEU A 188 -2.75 41.08 37.66
C LEU A 188 -2.25 40.81 36.23
N LEU A 189 -1.31 41.63 35.74
CA LEU A 189 -0.73 41.44 34.41
C LEU A 189 0.08 40.13 34.32
N MET A 190 0.83 39.78 35.37
CA MET A 190 1.54 38.50 35.45
C MET A 190 0.59 37.30 35.45
N ALA A 191 -0.51 37.36 36.20
CA ALA A 191 -1.51 36.28 36.22
C ALA A 191 -2.15 36.08 34.85
N PHE A 192 -2.49 37.17 34.16
CA PHE A 192 -3.06 37.12 32.82
C PHE A 192 -2.08 36.55 31.78
N THR A 193 -0.80 36.94 31.83
CA THR A 193 0.23 36.41 30.94
C THR A 193 0.52 34.93 31.19
N MET A 194 0.59 34.51 32.46
CA MET A 194 0.70 33.08 32.80
C MET A 194 -0.48 32.27 32.25
N LEU A 195 -1.72 32.75 32.43
CA LEU A 195 -2.92 32.07 31.94
C LEU A 195 -2.94 31.96 30.41
N THR A 196 -2.62 33.04 29.70
CA THR A 196 -2.66 33.07 28.23
C THR A 196 -1.56 32.20 27.61
N PHE A 197 -0.29 32.39 27.99
CA PHE A 197 0.81 31.57 27.46
C PHE A 197 0.72 30.12 27.93
N GLY A 198 0.29 29.88 29.18
CA GLY A 198 0.01 28.53 29.68
C GLY A 198 -1.10 27.84 28.88
N TYR A 199 -2.17 28.56 28.55
CA TYR A 199 -3.25 28.05 27.71
C TYR A 199 -2.78 27.75 26.29
N LEU A 200 -1.97 28.61 25.66
CA LEU A 200 -1.42 28.38 24.32
C LEU A 200 -0.49 27.16 24.27
N VAL A 201 0.37 26.99 25.28
CA VAL A 201 1.23 25.79 25.40
C VAL A 201 0.40 24.53 25.64
N PHE A 202 -0.64 24.62 26.48
CA PHE A 202 -1.56 23.50 26.71
C PHE A 202 -2.33 23.12 25.43
N GLN A 203 -2.87 24.11 24.73
CA GLN A 203 -3.57 23.91 23.45
C GLN A 203 -2.64 23.29 22.42
N ARG A 204 -1.39 23.76 22.30
CA ARG A 204 -0.45 23.26 21.30
C ARG A 204 0.10 21.87 21.63
N SER A 205 0.29 21.55 22.91
CA SER A 205 0.73 20.21 23.35
C SER A 205 -0.36 19.16 23.17
N ARG A 206 -1.64 19.55 23.32
CA ARG A 206 -2.81 18.68 23.10
C ARG A 206 -3.28 18.63 21.64
N ALA A 207 -2.86 19.58 20.80
CA ALA A 207 -3.24 19.60 19.39
C ALA A 207 -2.67 18.36 18.68
N PRO A 208 -3.49 17.64 17.88
CA PRO A 208 -3.00 16.51 17.09
C PRO A 208 -1.90 16.99 16.14
N LEU A 209 -0.89 16.14 15.91
CA LEU A 209 0.07 16.40 14.84
C LEU A 209 -0.72 16.34 13.53
N VAL A 210 -0.83 17.46 12.82
CA VAL A 210 -1.35 17.45 11.46
C VAL A 210 -0.21 16.96 10.58
N ILE A 211 -0.23 15.66 10.28
CA ILE A 211 0.79 14.97 9.45
C ILE A 211 0.54 15.23 7.95
N HIS A 212 -0.67 15.68 7.60
CA HIS A 212 -1.13 15.78 6.22
C HIS A 212 -0.87 17.17 5.64
N GLY A 213 0.20 17.28 4.86
CA GLY A 213 0.46 18.41 3.98
C GLY A 213 -0.13 18.21 2.58
N VAL A 214 0.16 19.12 1.67
CA VAL A 214 -0.16 18.97 0.24
C VAL A 214 0.56 17.73 -0.31
N HIS A 215 -0.20 16.77 -0.84
CA HIS A 215 0.37 15.56 -1.44
C HIS A 215 -0.43 15.12 -2.65
N GLU A 216 0.19 14.38 -3.57
CA GLU A 216 -0.49 13.81 -4.74
C GLU A 216 -1.08 12.44 -4.41
N CYS A 217 -2.31 12.18 -4.85
CA CYS A 217 -2.92 10.87 -4.70
C CYS A 217 -2.20 9.83 -5.57
N SER A 218 -1.77 8.70 -4.99
CA SER A 218 -1.10 7.62 -5.72
C SER A 218 -1.96 6.99 -6.82
N THR A 219 -3.29 7.02 -6.68
CA THR A 219 -4.23 6.45 -7.66
C THR A 219 -4.55 7.41 -8.79
N CYS A 220 -4.96 8.65 -8.49
CA CYS A 220 -5.45 9.60 -9.49
C CYS A 220 -4.48 10.76 -9.83
N ARG A 221 -3.33 10.84 -9.16
CA ARG A 221 -2.29 11.88 -9.30
C ARG A 221 -2.77 13.33 -9.15
N LYS A 222 -3.94 13.53 -8.51
CA LYS A 222 -4.43 14.88 -8.17
C LYS A 222 -3.86 15.29 -6.82
N ILE A 223 -3.59 16.59 -6.67
CA ILE A 223 -3.17 17.19 -5.42
C ILE A 223 -4.35 17.16 -4.43
N ILE A 224 -4.10 16.62 -3.24
CA ILE A 224 -5.06 16.47 -2.15
C ILE A 224 -4.50 17.01 -0.84
N TYR A 225 -5.40 17.45 0.03
CA TYR A 225 -5.10 18.05 1.34
C TYR A 225 -5.66 17.21 2.50
N SER A 226 -6.29 16.07 2.20
CA SER A 226 -6.98 15.21 3.14
C SER A 226 -6.33 13.83 3.20
N GLU A 227 -6.49 13.14 4.32
CA GLU A 227 -5.95 11.80 4.58
C GLU A 227 -6.49 10.74 3.59
N VAL A 228 -7.72 10.94 3.10
CA VAL A 228 -8.35 10.12 2.07
C VAL A 228 -8.56 10.95 0.82
N CYS A 229 -8.22 10.41 -0.35
CA CYS A 229 -8.45 11.09 -1.63
C CYS A 229 -9.96 11.22 -1.90
N PRO A 230 -10.51 12.45 -1.96
CA PRO A 230 -11.94 12.67 -2.21
C PRO A 230 -12.38 12.29 -3.63
N TYR A 231 -11.42 12.16 -4.55
CA TYR A 231 -11.67 11.75 -5.94
C TYR A 231 -11.68 10.23 -6.13
N CYS A 232 -10.98 9.48 -5.28
CA CYS A 232 -10.86 8.03 -5.38
C CYS A 232 -11.77 7.29 -4.39
N ALA A 233 -12.14 7.93 -3.28
CA ALA A 233 -13.13 7.39 -2.38
C ALA A 233 -14.49 7.34 -3.09
N ALA A 234 -15.18 6.20 -3.02
CA ALA A 234 -16.57 6.12 -3.45
C ALA A 234 -17.38 7.19 -2.73
N PRO A 235 -18.31 7.91 -3.42
CA PRO A 235 -19.09 8.95 -2.77
C PRO A 235 -19.77 8.36 -1.54
N PRO A 236 -19.66 9.01 -0.36
CA PRO A 236 -20.30 8.50 0.83
C PRO A 236 -21.79 8.38 0.53
N ALA A 237 -22.34 7.18 0.74
CA ALA A 237 -23.78 6.99 0.75
C ALA A 237 -24.36 8.05 1.67
N SER A 238 -25.27 8.87 1.13
CA SER A 238 -25.87 9.99 1.82
C SER A 238 -26.46 9.53 3.16
N SER A 239 -25.74 9.79 4.26
CA SER A 239 -26.27 9.66 5.61
C SER A 239 -26.26 11.03 6.25
N SER A 240 -27.47 11.53 6.44
CA SER A 240 -27.82 12.72 7.17
C SER A 240 -27.15 12.81 8.55
N MET A 241 -26.67 14.02 8.84
CA MET A 241 -26.62 14.70 10.15
C MET A 241 -25.66 14.21 11.27
N ILE A 242 -24.70 15.12 11.56
CA ILE A 242 -24.24 15.63 12.88
C ILE A 242 -23.54 14.60 13.80
N GLN A 243 -22.27 14.78 14.20
CA GLN A 243 -21.84 15.79 15.18
C GLN A 243 -20.30 15.92 15.28
N GLY A 244 -19.81 17.16 15.39
CA GLY A 244 -18.59 17.46 16.17
C GLY A 244 -17.25 17.54 15.43
N SER A 245 -16.94 18.69 14.83
CA SER A 245 -15.69 19.42 15.07
C SER A 245 -15.64 20.66 14.18
N SER A 246 -15.34 21.80 14.80
CA SER A 246 -15.26 23.12 14.19
C SER A 246 -14.02 23.24 13.31
N GLY A 247 -14.05 22.63 12.13
CA GLY A 247 -13.19 22.99 11.00
C GLY A 247 -13.96 23.93 10.09
N LEU A 248 -13.34 25.04 9.67
CA LEU A 248 -13.88 25.95 8.66
C LEU A 248 -14.32 25.14 7.43
N ARG A 249 -15.64 24.97 7.26
CA ARG A 249 -16.22 24.38 6.04
C ARG A 249 -16.12 25.41 4.94
N PHE A 250 -15.20 25.21 4.02
CA PHE A 250 -15.33 25.82 2.70
C PHE A 250 -16.46 25.08 1.96
N PRO A 251 -17.43 25.79 1.38
CA PRO A 251 -18.41 25.16 0.49
C PRO A 251 -17.67 24.54 -0.72
N PRO A 252 -18.18 23.44 -1.29
CA PRO A 252 -17.59 22.86 -2.50
C PRO A 252 -17.55 23.92 -3.61
N PHE A 253 -16.38 24.10 -4.22
CA PHE A 253 -16.23 24.90 -5.43
C PHE A 253 -17.03 24.18 -6.52
N HIS A 254 -18.23 24.67 -6.81
CA HIS A 254 -18.94 24.29 -8.01
C HIS A 254 -18.30 25.06 -9.16
N ASP A 255 -17.55 24.35 -10.01
CA ASP A 255 -17.23 24.82 -11.35
C ASP A 255 -18.56 25.10 -12.04
N ARG A 256 -18.94 26.38 -12.14
CA ARG A 256 -20.03 26.79 -13.03
C ARG A 256 -19.50 26.63 -14.44
N GLU A 257 -19.96 25.60 -15.14
CA GLU A 257 -19.86 25.54 -16.60
C GLU A 257 -20.39 26.86 -17.18
N PRO A 258 -19.73 27.43 -18.21
CA PRO A 258 -20.24 28.60 -18.87
C PRO A 258 -21.55 28.23 -19.57
N THR A 259 -22.65 28.77 -19.06
CA THR A 259 -23.97 28.75 -19.69
C THR A 259 -23.86 29.12 -21.16
N GLN A 260 -24.17 28.18 -22.05
CA GLN A 260 -24.62 28.49 -23.41
C GLN A 260 -25.91 29.30 -23.29
N GLN A 261 -25.87 30.57 -23.69
CA GLN A 261 -27.07 31.37 -23.91
C GLN A 261 -27.76 30.88 -25.20
N PRO A 262 -29.10 30.76 -25.21
CA PRO A 262 -29.85 30.57 -26.43
C PRO A 262 -30.26 31.93 -26.99
N VAL A 263 -29.77 32.28 -28.18
CA VAL A 263 -30.53 32.97 -29.25
C VAL A 263 -29.96 32.51 -30.59
#